data_AF-A0A962W5U2-F1
#
_entry.id   AF-A0A962W5U2-F1
#
_cell.length_a   1.000
_cell.length_b   1.000
_cell.length_c   1.000
_cell.angle_alpha   90.00
_cell.angle_beta   90.00
_cell.angle_gamma   90.00
#
_symmetry.space_group_name_H-M   'P 1'
#
loop_
_entity.id
_entity.type
_entity.pdbx_description
1 polymer ?
#
loop_
_entity_poly.entity_id
_entity_poly.type
_entity_poly.pdbx_seq_one_letter_code
_entity_poly.pdbx_strand_id
1 'polypeptide(L)' 'MQTLNDQLAQRRAAGLYRSRRVTDGPQGPELVVDGRRMLAFCSNDYLGLAADPRLAEALTRGAARYGTGSGAAHLISGHS' A
#
# COMPACT_ATOMS: atom_id res chain seq x y z
N MET A 1 35.02 6.69 8.20
CA MET A 1 33.56 6.86 8.00
C MET A 1 32.91 5.49 8.15
N GLN A 2 31.82 5.37 8.91
CA GLN A 2 31.02 4.14 8.92
C GLN A 2 30.31 3.97 7.58
N THR A 3 30.26 2.74 7.07
CA THR A 3 29.56 2.40 5.84
C THR A 3 28.06 2.21 6.11
N LEU A 4 27.25 2.19 5.04
CA LEU A 4 25.84 1.83 5.15
C LEU A 4 25.64 0.45 5.80
N ASN A 5 26.52 -0.50 5.50
CA ASN A 5 26.46 -1.85 6.07
C ASN A 5 26.69 -1.83 7.58
N ASP A 6 27.63 -1.02 8.07
CA ASP A 6 27.90 -0.87 9.50
C ASP A 6 26.69 -0.29 10.24
N GLN A 7 26.05 0.74 9.66
CA GLN A 7 24.84 1.34 10.21
C GLN A 7 23.65 0.36 10.22
N LEU A 8 23.50 -0.45 9.16
CA LEU A 8 22.47 -1.49 9.12
C LEU A 8 22.72 -2.57 10.17
N ALA A 9 23.96 -3.00 10.36
CA ALA A 9 24.35 -3.96 11.40
C ALA A 9 24.04 -3.41 12.79
N GLN A 10 24.37 -2.13 13.05
CA GLN A 10 24.05 -1.46 14.30
C GLN A 10 22.53 -1.42 14.56
N ARG A 11 21.72 -1.11 13.54
CA ARG A 11 20.25 -1.14 13.68
C ARG A 11 19.71 -2.53 13.95
N ARG A 12 20.28 -3.58 13.35
CA ARG A 12 19.90 -4.97 13.62
C ARG A 12 20.24 -5.36 15.05
N ALA A 13 21.45 -5.05 15.51
CA ALA A 13 21.89 -5.31 16.88
C ALA A 13 21.03 -4.59 17.93
N ALA A 14 20.55 -3.39 17.60
CA ALA A 14 19.65 -2.60 18.46
C ALA A 14 18.16 -3.00 18.35
N GLY A 15 17.78 -3.98 17.53
CA GLY A 15 16.37 -4.33 17.30
C GLY A 15 15.55 -3.27 16.56
N LEU A 16 16.20 -2.30 15.92
CA LEU A 16 15.59 -1.16 15.22
C LEU A 16 15.50 -1.35 13.70
N TYR A 17 15.92 -2.51 13.20
CA TYR A 17 15.82 -2.86 11.80
C TYR A 17 14.39 -3.30 11.46
N ARG A 18 13.77 -2.63 10.49
CA ARG A 18 12.39 -2.92 10.06
C ARG A 18 12.44 -3.82 8.84
N SER A 19 11.70 -4.92 8.88
CA SER A 19 11.37 -5.73 7.71
C SER A 19 9.89 -5.57 7.40
N ARG A 20 9.55 -5.65 6.11
CA ARG A 20 8.15 -5.69 5.67
C ARG A 20 7.62 -7.11 5.87
N ARG A 21 6.35 -7.20 6.26
CA ARG A 21 5.57 -8.44 6.14
C ARG A 21 4.77 -8.38 4.85
N VAL A 22 4.43 -9.55 4.31
CA VAL A 22 3.60 -9.65 3.11
C VAL A 22 2.19 -10.00 3.54
N THR A 23 1.22 -9.27 2.99
CA THR A 23 -0.21 -9.53 3.19
C THR A 23 -0.82 -10.07 1.92
N ASP A 24 -1.64 -11.11 2.04
CA ASP A 24 -2.34 -11.71 0.92
C ASP A 24 -3.82 -11.32 0.92
N GLY A 25 -4.36 -11.01 -0.26
CA GLY A 25 -5.77 -10.66 -0.46
C GLY A 25 -6.11 -9.18 -0.28
N PRO A 26 -7.41 -8.84 -0.38
CA PRO A 26 -7.88 -7.47 -0.20
C PRO A 26 -7.78 -7.04 1.28
N GLN A 27 -7.80 -5.73 1.49
CA GLN A 27 -7.77 -5.13 2.82
C GLN A 27 -9.06 -5.43 3.60
N GLY A 28 -8.96 -5.63 4.91
CA GLY A 28 -10.12 -5.82 5.79
C GLY A 28 -9.74 -6.01 7.26
N PRO A 29 -10.76 -6.24 8.14
CA PRO A 29 -10.54 -6.53 9.56
C PRO A 29 -9.79 -7.85 9.81
N GLU A 30 -9.88 -8.81 8.90
CA GLU A 30 -9.08 -10.04 8.88
C GLU A 30 -8.12 -10.00 7.70
N LEU A 31 -6.84 -10.30 7.96
CA LEU A 31 -5.79 -10.36 6.95
C LEU A 31 -5.04 -11.69 7.03
N VAL A 32 -4.48 -12.11 5.90
CA VAL A 32 -3.47 -13.18 5.86
C VAL A 32 -2.10 -12.50 5.82
N VAL A 33 -1.32 -12.66 6.90
CA VAL A 33 0.03 -12.08 7.04
C VAL A 33 1.04 -13.21 7.10
N ASP A 34 1.97 -13.24 6.13
CA ASP A 34 2.98 -14.31 6.00
C ASP A 34 2.33 -15.72 6.08
N GLY A 35 1.21 -15.91 5.37
CA GLY A 35 0.45 -17.17 5.33
C GLY A 35 -0.45 -17.46 6.55
N ARG A 36 -0.57 -16.54 7.51
CA ARG A 36 -1.36 -16.72 8.75
C ARG A 36 -2.54 -15.77 8.82
N ARG A 37 -3.74 -16.29 9.09
CA ARG A 37 -4.94 -15.46 9.29
C ARG A 37 -4.90 -14.76 10.66
N MET A 38 -5.10 -13.45 10.67
CA MET A 38 -5.01 -12.58 11.84
C MET A 38 -6.06 -11.47 11.79
N LEU A 39 -6.49 -10.98 12.96
CA LEU A 39 -7.25 -9.74 13.05
C LEU A 39 -6.32 -8.52 12.96
N ALA A 40 -6.66 -7.56 12.12
CA ALA A 40 -5.86 -6.40 11.80
C ALA A 40 -6.25 -5.18 12.62
N PHE A 41 -5.34 -4.73 13.50
CA PHE A 41 -5.48 -3.50 14.29
C PHE A 41 -4.45 -2.42 13.92
N CYS A 42 -3.72 -2.61 12.83
CA CYS A 42 -2.63 -1.74 12.39
C CYS A 42 -2.90 -1.05 11.04
N SER A 43 -4.15 -1.08 10.57
CA SER A 43 -4.53 -0.42 9.33
C SER A 43 -5.05 0.99 9.55
N ASN A 44 -4.99 1.80 8.50
CA ASN A 44 -5.61 3.12 8.45
C ASN A 44 -6.98 3.09 7.72
N ASP A 45 -7.53 1.90 7.46
CA ASP A 45 -8.81 1.75 6.75
C ASP A 45 -9.98 1.86 7.74
N TYR A 46 -10.13 3.05 8.32
CA TYR A 46 -11.08 3.30 9.41
C TYR A 46 -12.54 3.05 9.04
N LEU A 47 -12.89 3.23 7.76
CA LEU A 47 -14.25 3.07 7.25
C LEU A 47 -14.45 1.75 6.50
N GLY A 48 -13.41 0.91 6.37
CA GLY A 48 -13.49 -0.34 5.62
C GLY A 48 -13.68 -0.16 4.11
N LEU A 49 -13.21 0.95 3.55
CA LEU A 49 -13.46 1.29 2.15
C LEU A 49 -12.36 0.82 1.21
N ALA A 50 -11.19 0.42 1.72
CA ALA A 50 -10.06 0.04 0.88
C ALA A 50 -10.36 -1.17 -0.03
N ALA A 51 -11.30 -2.04 0.36
CA ALA A 51 -11.78 -3.16 -0.43
C ALA A 51 -13.27 -3.04 -0.81
N ASP A 52 -13.87 -1.85 -0.73
CA ASP A 52 -15.27 -1.66 -1.09
C ASP A 52 -15.48 -1.88 -2.61
N PRO A 53 -16.38 -2.81 -3.00
CA PRO A 53 -16.58 -3.16 -4.41
C PRO A 53 -17.06 -1.99 -5.27
N ARG A 54 -17.77 -1.01 -4.68
CA ARG A 54 -18.27 0.17 -5.42
C ARG A 54 -17.12 1.06 -5.86
N LEU A 55 -16.07 1.18 -5.05
CA LEU A 55 -14.87 1.94 -5.40
C LEU A 55 -14.04 1.21 -6.45
N ALA A 56 -13.89 -0.11 -6.34
CA ALA A 56 -13.24 -0.92 -7.36
C ALA A 56 -13.95 -0.77 -8.71
N GLU A 57 -15.29 -0.84 -8.73
CA GLU A 57 -16.07 -0.66 -9.95
C GLU A 57 -15.94 0.76 -10.52
N ALA A 58 -15.97 1.79 -9.66
CA ALA A 58 -15.76 3.17 -10.07
C ALA A 58 -14.38 3.38 -10.72
N LEU A 59 -13.34 2.77 -10.14
CA LEU A 59 -11.98 2.78 -10.70
C LEU A 59 -11.95 2.10 -12.08
N THR A 60 -12.56 0.91 -12.22
CA THR A 60 -12.65 0.19 -13.49
C THR A 60 -13.34 1.02 -14.57
N ARG A 61 -14.50 1.63 -14.26
CA ARG A 61 -15.21 2.50 -15.20
C ARG A 61 -14.41 3.74 -15.57
N GLY A 62 -13.75 4.35 -14.59
CA GLY A 62 -12.88 5.51 -14.81
C GLY A 62 -11.72 5.19 -15.75
N ALA A 63 -11.02 4.09 -15.50
CA ALA A 63 -9.92 3.63 -16.34
C ALA A 63 -10.37 3.31 -17.77
N ALA A 64 -11.54 2.66 -17.93
CA ALA A 64 -12.10 2.38 -19.25
C ALA A 64 -12.47 3.65 -20.04
N ARG A 65 -12.94 4.69 -19.33
CA ARG A 65 -13.38 5.96 -19.95
C ARG A 65 -12.23 6.93 -20.25
N TYR A 66 -11.28 7.05 -19.32
CA TYR A 66 -10.26 8.11 -19.33
C TYR A 66 -8.83 7.60 -19.53
N GLY A 67 -8.63 6.28 -19.57
CA GLY A 67 -7.30 5.67 -19.57
C GLY A 67 -6.67 5.65 -18.17
N THR A 68 -5.39 5.27 -18.11
CA THR A 68 -4.69 4.99 -16.84
C THR A 68 -3.90 6.18 -16.28
N GLY A 69 -3.60 7.19 -17.10
CA GLY A 69 -2.78 8.33 -16.70
C GLY A 69 -3.16 9.58 -17.46
N SER A 70 -2.99 10.74 -16.82
CA SER A 70 -3.37 12.05 -17.37
C SER A 70 -2.47 12.53 -18.53
N GLY A 71 -1.29 11.92 -18.72
CA GLY A 71 -0.36 12.24 -19.80
C GLY A 71 0.40 13.57 -19.67
N ALA A 72 -0.04 14.49 -18.81
CA ALA A 72 0.62 15.78 -18.57
C ALA A 72 0.33 16.32 -17.17
N ALA A 73 1.03 17.41 -16.82
CA ALA A 73 0.74 18.20 -15.63
C ALA A 73 -0.66 18.82 -15.71
N HIS A 74 -1.27 19.05 -14.54
CA HIS A 74 -2.63 19.57 -14.43
C HIS A 74 -2.89 20.84 -15.25
N LEU A 75 -1.94 21.79 -15.28
CA LEU A 75 -2.09 23.08 -15.99
C LEU A 75 -1.69 23.06 -17.47
N ILE A 76 -1.25 21.92 -18.02
CA ILE A 76 -0.92 21.79 -19.45
C ILE A 76 -2.09 21.15 -20.18
N SER A 77 -2.27 19.85 -20.00
CA SER A 77 -3.35 19.06 -20.59
C SER A 77 -3.72 17.84 -19.72
N GLY A 78 -3.30 17.82 -18.46
CA GLY A 78 -3.48 16.70 -17.54
C GLY A 78 -4.85 16.62 -16.87
N HIS A 79 -5.92 17.06 -17.53
CA HIS A 79 -7.28 17.06 -17.00
C HIS A 79 -8.26 16.48 -18.03
N SER A 80 -9.20 15.63 -17.59
CA SER A 80 -10.16 14.90 -18.43
C SER A 80 -11.49 14.72 -17.72
#